data_AF-A0A1F6IEX6-F1
#
_entry.id   AF-A0A1F6IEX6-F1
#
_cell.length_a   1.000
_cell.length_b   1.000
_cell.length_c   1.000
_cell.angle_alpha   90.00
_cell.angle_beta   90.00
_cell.angle_gamma   90.00
#
_symmetry.space_group_name_H-M   'P 1'
#
loop_
_entity.id
_entity.type
_entity.pdbx_description
1 polymer ?
#
loop_
_entity_poly.entity_id
_entity_poly.type
_entity_poly.pdbx_seq_one_letter_code
_entity_poly.pdbx_strand_id
1 'polypeptide(L)'
;MSVETLIRGRAKEHIEATDRAEKESGHPTRSPVYIVAATFWRKGQEGLLKLQDRLDSAKIRVNTEREDFHLELPEGERKGFILNFAAVIFGICMVNIEQAIVERAVSISQMTREYNASFRNTFVPQEKSVDEEKETITIEHQQKLIRLADPQFPQPDRTLATIFTDHYDLMPQAIKELLEKTKTLEHIRTWIIPAYEAATLGFIQENARGMDTHGLK
;
A
#
# COMPACT_ATOMS: atom_id res chain seq x y z
N MET A 1 10.31 5.74 11.19
CA MET A 1 10.47 4.29 11.43
C MET A 1 10.43 3.58 10.08
N SER A 2 11.11 2.45 9.88
CA SER A 2 11.12 1.74 8.57
C SER A 2 9.97 0.74 8.45
N VAL A 3 9.59 0.36 7.22
CA VAL A 3 8.65 -0.74 6.96
C VAL A 3 9.09 -2.04 7.64
N GLU A 4 10.39 -2.32 7.67
CA GLU A 4 10.94 -3.48 8.38
C GLU A 4 10.54 -3.54 9.85
N THR A 5 10.43 -2.37 10.50
CA THR A 5 10.07 -2.33 11.93
C THR A 5 8.58 -2.61 12.14
N LEU A 6 7.71 -2.21 11.20
CA LEU A 6 6.29 -2.55 11.22
C LEU A 6 6.11 -4.07 11.10
N ILE A 7 6.79 -4.69 10.15
CA ILE A 7 6.76 -6.14 9.92
C ILE A 7 7.27 -6.92 11.13
N ARG A 8 8.30 -6.40 11.83
CA ARG A 8 8.91 -7.07 12.99
C ARG A 8 8.17 -6.85 14.32
N GLY A 9 6.99 -6.22 14.33
CA GLY A 9 6.08 -6.28 15.49
C GLY A 9 5.81 -4.98 16.25
N ARG A 10 5.76 -3.82 15.59
CA ARG A 10 5.25 -2.56 16.20
C ARG A 10 4.17 -1.85 15.38
N ALA A 11 3.39 -2.59 14.59
CA ALA A 11 2.39 -1.99 13.70
C ALA A 11 1.29 -1.21 14.44
N LYS A 12 0.89 -1.70 15.62
CA LYS A 12 -0.24 -1.18 16.40
C LYS A 12 -0.11 0.29 16.83
N GLU A 13 0.96 0.65 17.55
CA GLU A 13 1.18 2.02 18.06
C GLU A 13 1.18 3.09 16.95
N HIS A 14 1.58 2.70 15.73
CA HIS A 14 1.63 3.60 14.58
C HIS A 14 0.29 3.75 13.88
N ILE A 15 -0.52 2.71 13.85
CA ILE A 15 -1.89 2.82 13.36
C ILE A 15 -2.69 3.72 14.31
N GLU A 16 -2.51 3.57 15.63
CA GLU A 16 -3.15 4.44 16.64
C GLU A 16 -2.72 5.92 16.51
N ALA A 17 -1.48 6.19 16.11
CA ALA A 17 -1.02 7.55 15.85
C ALA A 17 -1.65 8.14 14.57
N THR A 18 -1.80 7.34 13.52
CA THR A 18 -2.47 7.76 12.28
C THR A 18 -3.98 7.99 12.51
N ASP A 19 -4.65 7.10 13.26
CA ASP A 19 -6.07 7.23 13.63
C ASP A 19 -6.36 8.48 14.47
N ARG A 20 -5.48 8.81 15.44
CA ARG A 20 -5.59 10.07 16.21
C ARG A 20 -5.45 11.29 15.32
N ALA A 21 -4.46 11.31 14.43
CA ALA A 21 -4.26 12.42 13.50
C ALA A 21 -5.45 12.62 12.54
N GLU A 22 -6.11 11.53 12.12
CA GLU A 22 -7.31 11.60 11.27
C GLU A 22 -8.54 12.09 12.04
N LYS A 23 -8.77 11.59 13.27
CA LYS A 23 -9.84 12.08 14.15
C LYS A 23 -9.69 13.57 14.48
N GLU A 24 -8.46 14.02 14.70
CA GLU A 24 -8.14 15.44 14.93
C GLU A 24 -8.34 16.32 13.69
N SER A 25 -8.17 15.75 12.49
CA SER A 25 -8.41 16.44 11.21
C SER A 25 -9.89 16.53 10.79
N GLY A 26 -10.80 15.84 11.51
CA GLY A 26 -12.24 15.91 11.27
C GLY A 26 -12.75 15.24 9.99
N HIS A 27 -11.99 14.30 9.40
CA HIS A 27 -12.38 13.55 8.21
C HIS A 27 -12.70 12.08 8.55
N PRO A 28 -13.98 11.69 8.79
CA PRO A 28 -14.34 10.33 9.20
C PRO A 28 -14.50 9.35 8.02
N THR A 29 -14.05 9.69 6.82
CA THR A 29 -14.50 9.02 5.58
C THR A 29 -13.60 7.92 5.05
N ARG A 30 -12.48 7.60 5.71
CA ARG A 30 -11.51 6.60 5.23
C ARG A 30 -11.70 5.27 5.96
N SER A 31 -11.70 4.18 5.20
CA SER A 31 -11.91 2.84 5.76
C SER A 31 -10.72 2.42 6.64
N PRO A 32 -10.90 1.51 7.62
CA PRO A 32 -9.80 0.91 8.38
C PRO A 32 -8.67 0.35 7.50
N VAL A 33 -9.04 -0.25 6.38
CA VAL A 33 -8.17 -0.83 5.35
C VAL A 33 -7.28 0.26 4.75
N TYR A 34 -7.90 1.37 4.34
CA TYR A 34 -7.22 2.53 3.79
C TYR A 34 -6.16 3.06 4.74
N ILE A 35 -6.52 3.25 6.02
CA ILE A 35 -5.64 3.84 7.04
C ILE A 35 -4.37 3.00 7.22
N VAL A 36 -4.54 1.67 7.28
CA VAL A 36 -3.41 0.76 7.43
C VAL A 36 -2.58 0.72 6.15
N ALA A 37 -3.20 0.62 4.97
CA ALA A 37 -2.49 0.62 3.69
C ALA A 37 -1.68 1.92 3.47
N ALA A 38 -2.27 3.08 3.78
CA ALA A 38 -1.60 4.38 3.73
C ALA A 38 -0.42 4.48 4.71
N THR A 39 -0.48 3.78 5.85
CA THR A 39 0.64 3.72 6.80
C THR A 39 1.83 2.96 6.21
N PHE A 40 1.60 1.81 5.56
CA PHE A 40 2.65 1.06 4.85
C PHE A 40 3.23 1.90 3.70
N TRP A 41 2.36 2.56 2.93
CA TRP A 41 2.76 3.45 1.84
C TRP A 41 3.73 4.55 2.33
N ARG A 42 3.31 5.35 3.30
CA ARG A 42 4.11 6.46 3.84
C ARG A 42 5.44 5.98 4.41
N LYS A 43 5.45 4.82 5.07
CA LYS A 43 6.67 4.26 5.67
C LYS A 43 7.62 3.72 4.61
N GLY A 44 7.09 3.17 3.52
CA GLY A 44 7.87 2.82 2.34
C GLY A 44 8.56 4.06 1.75
N GLN A 45 7.82 5.16 1.56
CA GLN A 45 8.37 6.43 1.09
C GLN A 45 9.49 6.95 2.02
N GLU A 46 9.22 7.03 3.32
CA GLU A 46 10.22 7.44 4.33
C GLU A 46 11.47 6.54 4.29
N GLY A 47 11.29 5.23 4.09
CA GLY A 47 12.38 4.27 3.99
C GLY A 47 13.26 4.47 2.77
N LEU A 48 12.65 4.77 1.61
CA LEU A 48 13.37 5.04 0.36
C LEU A 48 14.11 6.38 0.39
N LEU A 49 13.53 7.42 1.00
CA LEU A 49 14.23 8.69 1.21
C LEU A 49 15.45 8.52 2.11
N LYS A 50 15.33 7.75 3.20
CA LYS A 50 16.48 7.46 4.06
C LYS A 50 17.55 6.64 3.34
N LEU A 51 17.13 5.72 2.48
CA LEU A 51 18.05 4.97 1.64
C LEU A 51 18.79 5.92 0.67
N GLN A 52 18.07 6.83 0.02
CA GLN A 52 18.66 7.89 -0.81
C GLN A 52 19.73 8.66 -0.04
N ASP A 53 19.39 9.18 1.15
CA ASP A 53 20.32 9.95 1.99
C ASP A 53 21.60 9.15 2.33
N ARG A 54 21.46 7.84 2.57
CA ARG A 54 22.60 6.94 2.84
C ARG A 54 23.46 6.75 1.60
N LEU A 55 22.86 6.51 0.45
CA LEU A 55 23.59 6.34 -0.82
C LEU A 55 24.36 7.61 -1.17
N ASP A 56 23.73 8.78 -1.01
CA ASP A 56 24.35 10.08 -1.24
C ASP A 56 25.52 10.33 -0.28
N SER A 57 25.32 10.05 1.02
CA SER A 57 26.36 10.18 2.04
C SER A 57 27.56 9.26 1.77
N ALA A 58 27.30 8.05 1.26
CA ALA A 58 28.31 7.08 0.87
C ALA A 58 28.88 7.34 -0.53
N LYS A 59 28.38 8.35 -1.25
CA LYS A 59 28.73 8.67 -2.65
C LYS A 59 28.55 7.48 -3.60
N ILE A 60 27.60 6.60 -3.31
CA ILE A 60 27.25 5.45 -4.16
C ILE A 60 26.35 5.96 -5.28
N ARG A 61 26.78 5.75 -6.53
CA ARG A 61 25.97 6.04 -7.71
C ARG A 61 25.29 4.78 -8.18
N VAL A 62 24.01 4.89 -8.49
CA VAL A 62 23.17 3.82 -9.02
C VAL A 62 22.77 4.21 -10.43
N ASN A 63 22.95 3.33 -11.42
CA ASN A 63 22.51 3.59 -12.78
C ASN A 63 21.02 3.28 -12.94
N THR A 64 20.19 4.31 -12.83
CA THR A 64 18.73 4.21 -12.84
C THR A 64 18.13 4.06 -14.24
N GLU A 65 18.94 4.11 -15.29
CA GLU A 65 18.50 3.85 -16.67
C GLU A 65 18.28 2.35 -16.95
N ARG A 66 18.78 1.49 -16.07
CA ARG A 66 18.62 0.03 -16.16
C ARG A 66 17.41 -0.43 -15.37
N GLU A 67 16.64 -1.37 -15.90
CA GLU A 67 15.51 -1.98 -15.18
C GLU A 67 15.95 -2.73 -13.91
N ASP A 68 17.17 -3.26 -13.89
CA ASP A 68 17.75 -4.03 -12.79
C ASP A 68 18.67 -3.22 -11.88
N PHE A 69 18.56 -1.88 -11.87
CA PHE A 69 19.43 -0.96 -11.11
C PHE A 69 19.57 -1.33 -9.62
N HIS A 70 18.51 -1.90 -9.04
CA HIS A 70 18.50 -2.31 -7.64
C HIS A 70 19.51 -3.42 -7.32
N LEU A 71 19.99 -4.16 -8.33
CA LEU A 71 21.07 -5.14 -8.19
C LEU A 71 22.45 -4.50 -8.00
N GLU A 72 22.59 -3.19 -8.26
CA GLU A 72 23.82 -2.43 -7.99
C GLU A 72 23.91 -1.98 -6.53
N LEU A 73 22.78 -2.04 -5.80
CA LEU A 73 22.76 -1.71 -4.37
C LEU A 73 23.51 -2.75 -3.55
N PRO A 74 24.27 -2.33 -2.51
CA PRO A 74 24.82 -3.24 -1.51
C PRO A 74 23.71 -4.14 -0.92
N GLU A 75 24.02 -5.38 -0.57
CA GLU A 75 23.02 -6.39 -0.16
C GLU A 75 22.07 -5.88 0.94
N GLY A 76 22.61 -5.25 1.98
CA GLY A 76 21.81 -4.67 3.07
C GLY A 76 20.86 -3.56 2.59
N GLU A 77 21.32 -2.71 1.66
CA GLU A 77 20.53 -1.63 1.09
C GLU A 77 19.50 -2.13 0.08
N ARG A 78 19.83 -3.19 -0.67
CA ARG A 78 18.93 -3.84 -1.62
C ARG A 78 17.72 -4.45 -0.93
N LYS A 79 17.92 -5.13 0.19
CA LYS A 79 16.81 -5.64 0.99
C LYS A 79 15.90 -4.52 1.49
N GLY A 80 16.52 -3.44 1.98
CA GLY A 80 15.79 -2.23 2.38
C GLY A 80 15.01 -1.62 1.22
N PHE A 81 15.62 -1.50 0.04
CA PHE A 81 14.96 -1.02 -1.17
C PHE A 81 13.73 -1.87 -1.52
N ILE A 82 13.91 -3.18 -1.72
CA ILE A 82 12.84 -4.08 -2.18
C ILE A 82 11.64 -3.99 -1.26
N LEU A 83 11.88 -4.01 0.06
CA LEU A 83 10.79 -3.98 1.02
C LEU A 83 10.04 -2.65 1.02
N ASN A 84 10.76 -1.54 1.08
CA ASN A 84 10.12 -0.23 1.11
C ASN A 84 9.42 0.07 -0.22
N PHE A 85 10.00 -0.34 -1.35
CA PHE A 85 9.39 -0.24 -2.67
C PHE A 85 8.09 -1.06 -2.75
N ALA A 86 8.12 -2.34 -2.33
CA ALA A 86 6.93 -3.19 -2.30
C ALA A 86 5.81 -2.60 -1.42
N ALA A 87 6.13 -1.97 -0.29
CA ALA A 87 5.16 -1.32 0.58
C ALA A 87 4.51 -0.08 -0.06
N VAL A 88 5.27 0.71 -0.83
CA VAL A 88 4.72 1.83 -1.61
C VAL A 88 3.77 1.31 -2.68
N ILE A 89 4.19 0.33 -3.47
CA ILE A 89 3.37 -0.23 -4.55
C ILE A 89 2.09 -0.86 -3.98
N PHE A 90 2.19 -1.65 -2.91
CA PHE A 90 1.03 -2.19 -2.22
C PHE A 90 0.03 -1.10 -1.80
N GLY A 91 0.52 -0.01 -1.19
CA GLY A 91 -0.32 1.10 -0.78
C GLY A 91 -1.05 1.78 -1.94
N ILE A 92 -0.36 2.06 -3.04
CA ILE A 92 -0.97 2.64 -4.26
C ILE A 92 -2.05 1.71 -4.80
N CYS A 93 -1.74 0.41 -4.94
CA CYS A 93 -2.69 -0.58 -5.44
C CYS A 93 -3.94 -0.65 -4.55
N MET A 94 -3.77 -0.72 -3.23
CA MET A 94 -4.88 -0.82 -2.27
C MET A 94 -5.82 0.39 -2.34
N VAL A 95 -5.26 1.60 -2.35
CA VAL A 95 -6.05 2.84 -2.44
C VAL A 95 -6.87 2.87 -3.74
N ASN A 96 -6.27 2.45 -4.86
CA ASN A 96 -6.97 2.44 -6.15
C ASN A 96 -8.03 1.33 -6.24
N ILE A 97 -7.83 0.17 -5.60
CA ILE A 97 -8.87 -0.86 -5.49
C ILE A 97 -10.06 -0.33 -4.68
N GLU A 98 -9.81 0.31 -3.53
CA GLU A 98 -10.88 0.91 -2.71
C GLU A 98 -11.65 1.99 -3.47
N GLN A 99 -10.93 2.87 -4.19
CA GLN A 99 -11.55 3.89 -5.01
C GLN A 99 -12.38 3.26 -6.14
N ALA A 100 -11.88 2.20 -6.79
CA ALA A 100 -12.60 1.50 -7.86
C ALA A 100 -13.90 0.84 -7.38
N ILE A 101 -13.96 0.39 -6.12
CA ILE A 101 -15.19 -0.13 -5.50
C ILE A 101 -16.28 0.95 -5.45
N VAL A 102 -15.91 2.22 -5.25
CA VAL A 102 -16.86 3.34 -5.15
C VAL A 102 -17.15 3.94 -6.53
N GLU A 103 -16.10 4.25 -7.28
CA GLU A 103 -16.18 5.03 -8.52
C GLU A 103 -16.41 4.18 -9.77
N ARG A 104 -16.28 2.85 -9.66
CA ARG A 104 -16.35 1.90 -10.79
C ARG A 104 -15.34 2.17 -11.88
N ALA A 105 -14.22 2.79 -11.53
CA ALA A 105 -13.13 3.05 -12.45
C ALA A 105 -11.80 3.12 -11.69
N VAL A 106 -10.72 2.81 -12.40
CA VAL A 106 -9.35 3.07 -11.96
C VAL A 106 -8.76 4.16 -12.86
N SER A 107 -8.26 5.25 -12.27
CA SER A 107 -7.58 6.30 -13.02
C SER A 107 -6.09 5.99 -13.14
N ILE A 108 -5.65 5.63 -14.35
CA ILE A 108 -4.26 5.30 -14.64
C ILE A 108 -3.38 6.54 -14.44
N SER A 109 -3.84 7.70 -14.89
CA SER A 109 -3.12 8.97 -14.68
C SER A 109 -3.01 9.35 -13.19
N GLN A 110 -3.99 9.02 -12.35
CA GLN A 110 -3.88 9.19 -10.90
C GLN A 110 -2.85 8.23 -10.31
N MET A 111 -2.89 6.94 -10.65
CA MET A 111 -1.90 5.95 -10.21
C MET A 111 -0.47 6.36 -10.58
N THR A 112 -0.25 6.81 -11.83
CA THR A 112 1.07 7.28 -12.28
C THR A 112 1.52 8.51 -11.49
N ARG A 113 0.61 9.45 -11.18
CA ARG A 113 0.93 10.62 -10.34
C ARG A 113 1.29 10.21 -8.92
N GLU A 114 0.55 9.28 -8.32
CA GLU A 114 0.81 8.76 -6.97
C GLU A 114 2.15 8.02 -6.90
N TYR A 115 2.46 7.21 -7.92
CA TYR A 115 3.77 6.57 -8.10
C TYR A 115 4.88 7.63 -8.14
N ASN A 116 4.81 8.57 -9.08
CA ASN A 116 5.85 9.60 -9.25
C ASN A 116 6.01 10.50 -8.04
N ALA A 117 4.90 10.85 -7.36
CA ALA A 117 4.94 11.62 -6.13
C ALA A 117 5.64 10.84 -5.01
N SER A 118 5.40 9.52 -4.91
CA SER A 118 5.99 8.66 -3.88
C SER A 118 7.50 8.52 -3.97
N PHE A 119 8.02 8.62 -5.19
CA PHE A 119 9.44 8.45 -5.47
C PHE A 119 10.15 9.78 -5.76
N ARG A 120 9.46 10.91 -5.57
CA ARG A 120 10.06 12.23 -5.71
C ARG A 120 11.27 12.35 -4.77
N ASN A 121 12.39 12.82 -5.31
CA ASN A 121 13.67 12.97 -4.60
C ASN A 121 14.30 11.64 -4.16
N THR A 122 13.91 10.52 -4.76
CA THR A 122 14.62 9.24 -4.60
C THR A 122 15.30 8.87 -5.91
N PHE A 123 16.21 7.91 -5.86
CA PHE A 123 16.87 7.32 -7.02
C PHE A 123 15.95 6.40 -7.84
N VAL A 124 14.71 6.16 -7.40
CA VAL A 124 13.78 5.31 -8.15
C VAL A 124 13.33 6.05 -9.42
N PRO A 125 13.42 5.42 -10.60
CA PRO A 125 12.97 6.03 -11.86
C PRO A 125 11.51 6.47 -11.79
N GLN A 126 11.23 7.64 -12.36
CA GLN A 126 9.87 8.13 -12.54
C GLN A 126 9.26 7.58 -13.82
N GLU A 127 7.95 7.40 -13.78
CA GLU A 127 7.14 7.01 -14.91
C GLU A 127 6.77 8.21 -15.79
N LYS A 128 6.67 7.97 -17.09
CA LYS A 128 6.10 8.97 -17.99
C LYS A 128 4.66 9.24 -17.58
N SER A 129 4.31 10.52 -17.49
CA SER A 129 2.92 10.90 -17.24
C SER A 129 2.07 10.45 -18.42
N VAL A 130 0.90 9.92 -18.12
CA VAL A 130 -0.11 9.51 -19.11
C VAL A 130 -1.23 10.56 -19.06
N ASP A 131 -1.81 10.86 -20.22
CA ASP A 131 -3.01 11.69 -20.32
C ASP A 131 -4.19 11.02 -19.56
N GLU A 132 -5.31 11.72 -19.41
CA GLU A 132 -6.47 11.21 -18.66
C GLU A 132 -6.98 9.87 -19.22
N GLU A 133 -6.49 8.78 -18.62
CA GLU A 133 -6.84 7.42 -18.97
C GLU A 133 -7.48 6.72 -17.76
N LYS A 134 -8.57 5.99 -18.05
CA LYS A 134 -9.38 5.30 -17.04
C LYS A 134 -9.75 3.90 -17.53
N GLU A 135 -9.56 2.93 -16.65
CA GLU A 135 -10.12 1.59 -16.80
C GLU A 135 -11.52 1.58 -16.17
N THR A 136 -12.55 1.19 -16.93
CA THR A 136 -13.92 1.07 -16.39
C THR A 136 -14.16 -0.33 -15.82
N ILE A 137 -14.68 -0.39 -14.60
CA ILE A 137 -15.02 -1.64 -13.92
C ILE A 137 -16.50 -1.97 -14.14
N THR A 138 -16.76 -3.19 -14.60
CA THR A 138 -18.15 -3.67 -14.81
C THR A 138 -18.88 -3.79 -13.47
N ILE A 139 -20.21 -3.71 -13.49
CA ILE A 139 -21.02 -3.88 -12.26
C ILE A 139 -20.77 -5.25 -11.62
N GLU A 140 -20.67 -6.30 -12.43
CA GLU A 140 -20.42 -7.65 -11.93
C GLU A 140 -19.06 -7.74 -11.22
N HIS A 141 -18.02 -7.14 -11.82
CA HIS A 141 -16.68 -7.10 -11.24
C HIS A 141 -16.66 -6.30 -9.93
N GLN A 142 -17.29 -5.13 -9.92
CA GLN A 142 -17.44 -4.31 -8.71
C GLN A 142 -18.15 -5.09 -7.59
N GLN A 143 -19.22 -5.82 -7.90
CA GLN A 143 -19.93 -6.64 -6.92
C GLN A 143 -19.05 -7.75 -6.33
N LYS A 144 -18.18 -8.37 -7.15
CA LYS A 144 -17.20 -9.36 -6.66
C LYS A 144 -16.20 -8.72 -5.70
N LEU A 145 -15.68 -7.52 -6.02
CA LEU A 145 -14.79 -6.76 -5.13
C LEU A 145 -15.48 -6.40 -3.80
N ILE A 146 -16.73 -5.93 -3.85
CA ILE A 146 -17.52 -5.61 -2.65
C ILE A 146 -17.70 -6.85 -1.77
N ARG A 147 -18.00 -8.02 -2.37
CA ARG A 147 -18.16 -9.26 -1.61
C ARG A 147 -16.90 -9.67 -0.86
N LEU A 148 -15.72 -9.42 -1.43
CA LEU A 148 -14.45 -9.68 -0.74
C LEU A 148 -14.19 -8.72 0.43
N ALA A 149 -14.80 -7.53 0.40
CA ALA A 149 -14.74 -6.58 1.51
C ALA A 149 -15.82 -6.83 2.59
N ASP A 150 -16.80 -7.70 2.33
CA ASP A 150 -17.98 -7.88 3.19
C ASP A 150 -17.65 -8.74 4.43
N PRO A 151 -17.87 -8.22 5.66
CA PRO A 151 -17.61 -8.96 6.90
C PRO A 151 -18.51 -10.18 7.12
N GLN A 152 -19.61 -10.34 6.37
CA GLN A 152 -20.52 -11.49 6.47
C GLN A 152 -20.10 -12.66 5.56
N PHE A 153 -19.07 -12.51 4.72
CA PHE A 153 -18.63 -13.58 3.84
C PHE A 153 -17.80 -14.63 4.62
N PRO A 154 -17.93 -15.95 4.33
CA PRO A 154 -17.39 -17.03 5.18
C PRO A 154 -15.85 -17.06 5.34
N GLN A 155 -15.13 -16.24 4.58
CA GLN A 155 -13.72 -15.93 4.81
C GLN A 155 -13.59 -14.41 4.99
N PRO A 156 -13.75 -13.89 6.21
CA PRO A 156 -13.89 -12.47 6.47
C PRO A 156 -12.51 -11.82 6.54
N ASP A 157 -11.81 -11.75 5.40
CA ASP A 157 -10.71 -10.81 5.29
C ASP A 157 -11.29 -9.43 4.95
N ARG A 158 -11.47 -8.59 5.97
CA ARG A 158 -11.92 -7.20 5.79
C ARG A 158 -10.94 -6.37 4.96
N THR A 159 -9.77 -6.90 4.62
CA THR A 159 -8.60 -6.09 4.31
C THR A 159 -8.28 -5.97 2.82
N LEU A 160 -9.12 -6.53 1.93
CA LEU A 160 -8.90 -6.61 0.46
C LEU A 160 -7.57 -7.28 0.05
N ALA A 161 -6.71 -7.67 1.00
CA ALA A 161 -5.41 -8.28 0.73
C ALA A 161 -5.54 -9.64 0.07
N THR A 162 -6.63 -10.37 0.33
CA THR A 162 -6.96 -11.60 -0.39
C THR A 162 -7.00 -11.45 -1.93
N ILE A 163 -7.23 -10.24 -2.47
CA ILE A 163 -7.13 -9.97 -3.91
C ILE A 163 -5.70 -10.21 -4.41
N PHE A 164 -4.69 -9.92 -3.60
CA PHE A 164 -3.31 -10.12 -3.98
C PHE A 164 -2.90 -11.59 -3.88
N THR A 165 -3.55 -12.44 -3.11
CA THR A 165 -3.22 -13.86 -2.96
C THR A 165 -4.09 -14.76 -3.83
N ASP A 166 -5.39 -14.85 -3.50
CA ASP A 166 -6.30 -15.90 -3.95
C ASP A 166 -7.26 -15.43 -5.05
N HIS A 167 -7.39 -14.10 -5.20
CA HIS A 167 -8.32 -13.46 -6.12
C HIS A 167 -7.64 -12.47 -7.07
N TYR A 168 -6.41 -12.80 -7.51
CA TYR A 168 -5.64 -11.94 -8.42
C TYR A 168 -6.37 -11.68 -9.75
N ASP A 169 -7.21 -12.61 -10.20
CA ASP A 169 -8.07 -12.46 -11.37
C ASP A 169 -9.03 -11.28 -11.24
N LEU A 170 -9.49 -10.96 -10.03
CA LEU A 170 -10.39 -9.84 -9.74
C LEU A 170 -9.66 -8.50 -9.59
N MET A 171 -8.34 -8.44 -9.74
CA MET A 171 -7.64 -7.16 -9.71
C MET A 171 -7.87 -6.39 -11.03
N PRO A 172 -8.13 -5.07 -10.98
CA PRO A 172 -8.15 -4.22 -12.17
C PRO A 172 -6.88 -4.37 -13.01
N GLN A 173 -7.02 -4.30 -14.33
CA GLN A 173 -5.94 -4.54 -15.28
C GLN A 173 -4.77 -3.55 -15.10
N ALA A 174 -5.05 -2.26 -14.89
CA ALA A 174 -4.03 -1.25 -14.65
C ALA A 174 -3.17 -1.56 -13.41
N ILE A 175 -3.76 -2.19 -12.40
CA ILE A 175 -3.07 -2.58 -11.16
C ILE A 175 -2.23 -3.83 -11.39
N LYS A 176 -2.72 -4.80 -12.17
CA LYS A 176 -1.93 -5.97 -12.59
C LYS A 176 -0.68 -5.55 -13.37
N GLU A 177 -0.85 -4.66 -14.34
CA GLU A 177 0.24 -4.13 -15.17
C GLU A 177 1.29 -3.42 -14.33
N LEU A 178 0.87 -2.61 -13.35
CA LEU A 178 1.80 -1.98 -12.41
C LEU A 178 2.62 -3.03 -11.66
N LEU A 179 1.97 -4.05 -11.09
CA LEU A 179 2.63 -5.09 -10.30
C LEU A 179 3.58 -5.98 -11.11
N GLU A 180 3.22 -6.28 -12.36
CA GLU A 180 4.03 -7.04 -13.30
C GLU A 180 5.26 -6.24 -13.72
N LYS A 181 5.07 -4.98 -14.06
CA LYS A 181 6.15 -4.06 -14.42
C LYS A 181 7.15 -3.86 -13.28
N THR A 182 6.66 -3.67 -12.06
CA THR A 182 7.50 -3.46 -10.88
C THR A 182 8.05 -4.76 -10.30
N LYS A 183 7.53 -5.92 -10.72
CA LYS A 183 7.88 -7.25 -10.22
C LYS A 183 7.74 -7.36 -8.69
N THR A 184 6.78 -6.64 -8.10
CA THR A 184 6.63 -6.56 -6.63
C THR A 184 5.62 -7.55 -6.05
N LEU A 185 4.81 -8.22 -6.88
CA LEU A 185 3.71 -9.07 -6.40
C LEU A 185 4.17 -10.16 -5.42
N GLU A 186 5.25 -10.87 -5.74
CA GLU A 186 5.78 -11.92 -4.85
C GLU A 186 6.25 -11.33 -3.51
N HIS A 187 6.99 -10.22 -3.54
CA HIS A 187 7.46 -9.53 -2.35
C HIS A 187 6.31 -9.00 -1.47
N ILE A 188 5.25 -8.51 -2.11
CA ILE A 188 4.03 -8.08 -1.41
C ILE A 188 3.38 -9.28 -0.71
N ARG A 189 3.18 -10.39 -1.43
CA ARG A 189 2.59 -11.62 -0.88
C ARG A 189 3.38 -12.17 0.30
N THR A 190 4.70 -12.22 0.18
CA THR A 190 5.55 -12.89 1.18
C THR A 190 5.79 -12.03 2.42
N TRP A 191 5.92 -10.71 2.28
CA TRP A 191 6.36 -9.86 3.40
C TRP A 191 5.35 -8.79 3.82
N ILE A 192 4.57 -8.26 2.90
CA ILE A 192 3.69 -7.12 3.19
C ILE A 192 2.33 -7.60 3.68
N ILE A 193 1.69 -8.54 2.97
CA ILE A 193 0.34 -9.02 3.29
C ILE A 193 0.22 -9.57 4.71
N PRO A 194 1.08 -10.50 5.18
CA PRO A 194 0.93 -11.06 6.52
C PRO A 194 1.00 -9.99 7.64
N ALA A 195 1.86 -8.99 7.45
CA ALA A 195 1.99 -7.89 8.40
C ALA A 195 0.79 -6.94 8.33
N TYR A 196 0.30 -6.67 7.12
CA TYR A 196 -0.84 -5.82 6.88
C TYR A 196 -2.15 -6.40 7.46
N GLU A 197 -2.42 -7.70 7.23
CA GLU A 197 -3.59 -8.39 7.77
C GLU A 197 -3.61 -8.36 9.30
N ALA A 198 -2.47 -8.69 9.92
CA ALA A 198 -2.32 -8.65 11.38
C ALA A 198 -2.58 -7.25 11.94
N ALA A 199 -2.06 -6.23 11.26
CA ALA A 199 -2.20 -4.84 11.67
C ALA A 199 -3.65 -4.33 11.53
N THR A 200 -4.34 -4.73 10.45
CA THR A 200 -5.73 -4.35 10.21
C THR A 200 -6.68 -5.05 11.18
N LEU A 201 -6.46 -6.33 11.48
CA LEU A 201 -7.24 -7.05 12.48
C LEU A 201 -7.11 -6.40 13.87
N GLY A 202 -5.90 -6.04 14.28
CA GLY A 202 -5.66 -5.34 15.55
C GLY A 202 -6.41 -4.01 15.60
N PHE A 203 -6.32 -3.22 14.54
CA PHE A 203 -6.99 -1.92 14.45
C PHE A 203 -8.52 -2.03 14.55
N ILE A 204 -9.12 -3.03 13.89
CA ILE A 204 -10.56 -3.26 13.94
C ILE A 204 -11.01 -3.68 15.35
N GLN A 205 -10.29 -4.58 16.00
CA GLN A 205 -10.64 -5.09 17.34
C GLN A 205 -10.58 -3.97 18.40
N GLU A 206 -9.63 -3.05 18.29
CA GLU A 206 -9.49 -1.93 19.21
C GLU A 206 -10.59 -0.89 19.05
N ASN A 207 -10.92 -0.54 17.81
CA ASN A 207 -12.02 0.39 17.54
C ASN A 207 -13.37 -0.18 18.00
N ALA A 208 -13.59 -1.49 17.86
CA ALA A 208 -14.80 -2.14 18.38
C ALA A 208 -14.88 -2.01 19.93
N ARG A 209 -13.78 -2.23 20.65
CA ARG A 209 -13.72 -2.10 22.12
C ARG A 209 -13.87 -0.66 22.61
N GLY A 210 -13.36 0.31 21.84
CA GLY A 210 -13.52 1.74 22.13
C GLY A 210 -14.97 2.20 22.08
N MET A 211 -15.80 1.61 21.22
CA MET A 211 -17.23 1.93 21.12
C MET A 211 -18.05 1.36 22.30
N ASP A 212 -17.71 0.17 22.80
CA ASP A 212 -18.41 -0.43 23.95
C ASP A 212 -18.19 0.31 25.28
N THR A 213 -17.08 1.05 25.41
CA THR A 213 -16.74 1.79 26.64
C THR A 213 -17.25 3.23 26.68
N HIS A 214 -17.86 3.72 25.60
CA HIS A 214 -18.48 5.05 25.52
C HIS A 214 -20.01 5.02 25.43
N GLY A 215 -20.62 3.83 25.47
CA GLY A 215 -22.07 3.63 25.55
C GLY A 215 -22.65 3.43 26.96
N LEU A 216 -21.83 3.59 28.01
CA LEU A 216 -22.26 3.47 29.41
C LEU A 216 -21.80 4.68 30.23
N LYS A 217 -22.49 5.80 30.09
CA LYS A 217 -22.69 6.81 31.15
C LYS A 217 -24.05 7.45 31.00
#